data_AF-A8UEU3-F1
#
_entry.id   AF-A8UEU3-F1
#
_cell.length_a   1.000
_cell.length_b   1.000
_cell.length_c   1.000
_cell.angle_alpha   90.00
_cell.angle_beta   90.00
_cell.angle_gamma   90.00
#
_symmetry.space_group_name_H-M   'P 1'
#
loop_
_entity.id
_entity.type
_entity.pdbx_description
1 polymer ?
#
loop_
_entity_poly.entity_id
_entity_poly.type
_entity_poly.pdbx_seq_one_letter_code
_entity_poly.pdbx_strand_id
1 'polypeptide(L)'
;MHKILKILAAVISLVGIVSLIRIISKGDDAIDAAAIAGDTAIVEPMAWAAYIMLGLVIAFVLFFVIKNLLTNTAGLKNTLIGVGAFAAVLIIAYVVSGGDAMQYKLQDGVATDGQSTMVGAGLVAFYILLFVAAAAMIFAGVKKVISK
;
A
#
# COMPACT_ATOMS: atom_id res chain seq x y z
N MET A 1 20.53 -15.95 -10.57
CA MET A 1 19.26 -15.19 -10.54
C MET A 1 19.27 -13.88 -11.33
N HIS A 2 20.32 -13.04 -11.27
CA HIS A 2 20.30 -11.73 -11.96
C HIS A 2 20.27 -11.75 -13.50
N LYS A 3 20.82 -12.79 -14.16
CA LYS A 3 20.91 -12.80 -15.63
C LYS A 3 19.55 -13.01 -16.31
N ILE A 4 18.79 -14.03 -15.89
CA ILE A 4 17.44 -14.30 -16.43
C ILE A 4 16.53 -13.09 -16.24
N LEU A 5 16.57 -12.46 -15.07
CA LEU A 5 15.65 -11.37 -14.76
C LEU A 5 15.96 -10.09 -15.54
N LYS A 6 17.25 -9.79 -15.74
CA LYS A 6 17.68 -8.68 -16.60
C LYS A 6 17.24 -8.89 -18.04
N ILE A 7 17.35 -10.12 -18.54
CA ILE A 7 16.92 -10.46 -19.90
C ILE A 7 15.40 -10.32 -20.02
N LEU A 8 14.64 -10.85 -19.06
CA LEU A 8 13.18 -10.76 -19.08
C LEU A 8 12.69 -9.30 -19.02
N ALA A 9 13.26 -8.50 -18.12
CA ALA A 9 12.96 -7.07 -18.03
C ALA A 9 13.33 -6.34 -19.34
N ALA A 10 14.49 -6.64 -19.94
CA ALA A 10 14.91 -6.05 -21.20
C ALA A 10 13.94 -6.39 -22.36
N VAL A 11 13.45 -7.62 -22.43
CA VAL A 11 12.45 -8.04 -23.43
C VAL A 11 11.14 -7.28 -23.23
N ILE A 12 10.64 -7.17 -22.00
CA ILE A 12 9.39 -6.44 -21.72
C ILE A 12 9.55 -4.95 -22.02
N SER A 13 10.69 -4.36 -21.66
CA SER A 13 11.02 -2.96 -22.03
C SER A 13 11.08 -2.76 -23.53
N LEU A 14 11.64 -3.72 -24.28
CA LEU A 14 11.68 -3.65 -25.75
C LEU A 14 10.26 -3.72 -26.34
N VAL A 15 9.40 -4.60 -25.83
CA VAL A 15 7.98 -4.67 -26.24
C VAL A 15 7.27 -3.35 -25.95
N GLY A 16 7.51 -2.74 -24.79
CA GLY A 16 6.96 -1.43 -24.44
C GLY A 16 7.40 -0.33 -25.40
N ILE A 17 8.71 -0.25 -25.71
CA ILE A 17 9.26 0.77 -26.63
C ILE A 17 8.70 0.59 -28.05
N VAL A 18 8.67 -0.64 -28.56
CA VAL A 18 8.13 -0.92 -29.90
C VAL A 18 6.64 -0.59 -29.96
N SER A 19 5.88 -0.92 -28.92
CA SER A 19 4.45 -0.62 -28.86
C SER A 19 4.20 0.89 -28.79
N LEU A 20 5.00 1.64 -28.01
CA LEU A 20 4.93 3.09 -27.94
C LEU A 20 5.19 3.75 -29.30
N ILE A 21 6.23 3.32 -30.01
CA ILE A 21 6.53 3.84 -31.36
C ILE A 21 5.36 3.58 -32.31
N ARG A 22 4.73 2.39 -32.25
CA ARG A 22 3.55 2.06 -33.07
C ARG A 22 2.35 2.96 -32.77
N ILE A 23 2.09 3.22 -31.48
CA ILE A 23 0.98 4.09 -31.03
C ILE A 23 1.21 5.51 -31.55
N ILE A 24 2.39 6.09 -31.30
CA ILE A 24 2.74 7.43 -31.76
C ILE A 24 2.66 7.56 -33.29
N SER A 25 3.09 6.52 -34.02
CA SER A 25 3.08 6.54 -35.50
C SER A 25 1.68 6.49 -36.11
N LYS A 26 0.68 5.98 -35.37
CA LYS A 26 -0.72 5.93 -35.82
C LYS A 26 -1.46 7.25 -35.54
N GLY A 27 -1.16 7.88 -34.41
CA GLY A 27 -1.82 9.12 -33.96
C GLY A 27 -3.16 8.86 -33.26
N ASP A 28 -3.51 9.76 -32.33
CA ASP A 28 -4.63 9.56 -31.39
C ASP A 28 -5.99 9.47 -32.11
N ASP A 29 -6.24 10.34 -33.10
CA ASP A 29 -7.51 10.35 -33.86
C ASP A 29 -7.82 9.00 -34.54
N ALA A 30 -6.78 8.34 -35.06
CA ALA A 30 -6.92 7.05 -35.73
C ALA A 30 -7.09 5.88 -34.75
N ILE A 31 -6.53 6.00 -33.54
CA ILE A 31 -6.65 5.00 -32.48
C ILE A 31 -8.04 5.07 -31.85
N ASP A 32 -8.55 6.28 -31.59
CA ASP A 32 -9.89 6.47 -31.04
C ASP A 32 -10.97 5.95 -32.01
N ALA A 33 -10.83 6.22 -33.31
CA ALA A 33 -11.73 5.68 -34.33
C ALA A 33 -11.69 4.14 -34.40
N ALA A 34 -10.51 3.53 -34.27
CA ALA A 34 -10.35 2.08 -34.24
C ALA A 34 -10.93 1.46 -32.96
N ALA A 35 -10.78 2.13 -31.81
CA ALA A 35 -11.32 1.68 -30.53
C ALA A 35 -12.86 1.67 -30.52
N ILE A 36 -13.51 2.68 -31.12
CA ILE A 36 -14.97 2.71 -31.28
C ILE A 36 -15.46 1.57 -32.18
N ALA A 37 -14.66 1.18 -33.17
CA ALA A 37 -14.93 0.02 -34.03
C ALA A 37 -14.58 -1.34 -33.37
N GLY A 38 -14.05 -1.33 -32.15
CA GLY A 38 -13.67 -2.53 -31.39
C GLY A 38 -12.28 -3.09 -31.71
N ASP A 39 -11.44 -2.38 -32.48
CA ASP A 39 -10.05 -2.78 -32.77
C ASP A 39 -9.06 -2.05 -31.85
N THR A 40 -8.65 -2.72 -30.78
CA THR A 40 -7.67 -2.23 -29.79
C THR A 40 -6.29 -2.87 -29.93
N ALA A 41 -6.03 -3.60 -31.02
CA ALA A 41 -4.82 -4.42 -31.17
C ALA A 41 -3.51 -3.60 -31.14
N ILE A 42 -3.58 -2.29 -31.39
CA ILE A 42 -2.43 -1.38 -31.39
C ILE A 42 -1.98 -1.01 -29.98
N VAL A 43 -2.92 -0.89 -29.03
CA VAL A 43 -2.65 -0.49 -27.64
C VAL A 43 -2.50 -1.67 -26.69
N GLU A 44 -3.12 -2.82 -27.01
CA GLU A 44 -3.09 -4.03 -26.20
C GLU A 44 -1.69 -4.52 -25.80
N PRO A 45 -0.69 -4.60 -26.71
CA PRO A 45 0.64 -5.09 -26.35
C PRO A 45 1.32 -4.25 -25.26
N MET A 46 1.08 -2.94 -25.24
CA MET A 46 1.61 -2.04 -24.21
C MET A 46 0.91 -2.25 -22.87
N ALA A 47 -0.41 -2.42 -22.87
CA ALA A 47 -1.18 -2.71 -21.66
C ALA A 47 -0.76 -4.04 -21.02
N TRP A 48 -0.62 -5.10 -21.83
CA TRP A 48 -0.15 -6.40 -21.35
C TRP A 48 1.29 -6.34 -20.79
N ALA A 49 2.20 -5.61 -21.45
CA ALA A 49 3.54 -5.39 -20.93
C ALA A 49 3.50 -4.70 -19.54
N ALA A 50 2.63 -3.70 -19.36
CA ALA A 50 2.47 -3.02 -18.07
C ALA A 50 1.89 -3.95 -16.98
N TYR A 51 0.86 -4.74 -17.28
CA TYR A 51 0.30 -5.70 -16.32
C TYR A 51 1.30 -6.78 -15.91
N ILE A 52 2.07 -7.30 -16.87
CA ILE A 52 3.13 -8.28 -16.59
C ILE A 52 4.21 -7.66 -15.69
N MET A 53 4.64 -6.41 -15.97
CA MET A 53 5.60 -5.71 -15.11
C MET A 53 5.06 -5.47 -13.70
N LEU A 54 3.79 -5.04 -13.59
CA LEU A 54 3.15 -4.81 -12.29
C LEU A 54 3.11 -6.11 -11.48
N GLY A 55 2.65 -7.21 -12.09
CA GLY A 55 2.61 -8.52 -11.44
C GLY A 55 4.01 -8.99 -11.01
N LEU A 56 5.02 -8.77 -11.87
CA LEU A 56 6.40 -9.12 -11.57
C LEU A 56 6.94 -8.30 -10.39
N VAL A 57 6.74 -6.98 -10.38
CA VAL A 57 7.16 -6.11 -9.28
C VAL A 57 6.51 -6.53 -7.97
N ILE A 58 5.19 -6.76 -7.96
CA ILE A 58 4.47 -7.22 -6.76
C ILE A 58 5.07 -8.55 -6.27
N ALA A 59 5.24 -9.52 -7.16
CA ALA A 59 5.81 -10.82 -6.81
C ALA A 59 7.21 -10.68 -6.21
N PHE A 60 8.08 -9.85 -6.79
CA PHE A 60 9.43 -9.63 -6.28
C PHE A 60 9.45 -8.89 -4.96
N VAL A 61 8.66 -7.82 -4.81
CA VAL A 61 8.57 -7.08 -3.55
C VAL A 61 8.10 -8.01 -2.45
N LEU A 62 7.02 -8.75 -2.65
CA LEU A 62 6.52 -9.72 -1.67
C LEU A 62 7.57 -10.78 -1.35
N PHE A 63 8.18 -11.39 -2.37
CA PHE A 63 9.22 -12.41 -2.18
C PHE A 63 10.41 -11.87 -1.40
N PHE A 64 10.96 -10.72 -1.79
CA PHE A 64 12.13 -10.15 -1.13
C PHE A 64 11.83 -9.62 0.26
N VAL A 65 10.66 -9.01 0.48
CA VAL A 65 10.25 -8.56 1.82
C VAL A 65 10.11 -9.76 2.75
N ILE A 66 9.36 -10.79 2.35
CA ILE A 66 9.17 -11.99 3.18
C ILE A 66 10.50 -12.69 3.41
N LYS A 67 11.28 -12.93 2.34
CA LYS A 67 12.60 -13.56 2.45
C LYS A 67 13.49 -12.78 3.41
N ASN A 68 13.64 -11.48 3.19
CA ASN A 68 14.52 -10.62 4.00
C ASN A 68 14.09 -10.61 5.46
N LEU A 69 12.77 -10.53 5.71
CA LEU A 69 12.21 -10.61 7.05
C LEU A 69 12.57 -11.95 7.71
N LEU A 70 12.28 -13.09 7.06
CA LEU A 70 12.56 -14.42 7.61
C LEU A 70 14.06 -14.72 7.80
N THR A 71 14.93 -14.21 6.93
CA THR A 71 16.39 -14.40 7.07
C THR A 71 17.03 -13.49 8.10
N ASN A 72 16.41 -12.35 8.43
CA ASN A 72 16.93 -11.41 9.41
C ASN A 72 16.16 -11.55 10.72
N THR A 73 16.59 -12.48 11.59
CA THR A 73 15.93 -12.76 12.87
C THR A 73 15.77 -11.52 13.75
N ALA A 74 16.76 -10.62 13.75
CA ALA A 74 16.68 -9.36 14.51
C ALA A 74 15.64 -8.39 13.90
N GLY A 75 15.64 -8.25 12.57
CA GLY A 75 14.66 -7.46 11.84
C GLY A 75 13.23 -7.99 12.02
N LEU A 76 13.04 -9.30 11.85
CA LEU A 76 11.77 -9.99 12.08
C LEU A 76 11.23 -9.73 13.47
N LYS A 77 12.06 -9.90 14.50
CA LYS A 77 11.67 -9.65 15.89
C LYS A 77 11.19 -8.21 16.08
N ASN A 78 11.94 -7.22 15.58
CA ASN A 78 11.56 -5.82 15.70
C ASN A 78 10.26 -5.51 14.93
N THR A 79 10.08 -6.06 13.74
CA THR A 79 8.84 -5.92 12.98
C THR A 79 7.67 -6.57 13.70
N LEU A 80 7.81 -7.79 14.25
CA LEU A 80 6.77 -8.45 15.02
C LEU A 80 6.41 -7.67 16.29
N ILE A 81 7.40 -7.12 16.99
CA ILE A 81 7.15 -6.27 18.16
C ILE A 81 6.38 -5.01 17.73
N GLY A 82 6.77 -4.35 16.64
CA GLY A 82 6.08 -3.18 16.14
C GLY A 82 4.64 -3.47 15.71
N VAL A 83 4.43 -4.50 14.91
CA VAL A 83 3.09 -4.94 14.44
C VAL A 83 2.24 -5.41 15.63
N GLY A 84 2.81 -6.19 16.54
CA GLY A 84 2.13 -6.68 17.73
C GLY A 84 1.73 -5.55 18.68
N ALA A 85 2.61 -4.57 18.91
CA ALA A 85 2.30 -3.39 19.71
C ALA A 85 1.20 -2.54 19.06
N PHE A 86 1.26 -2.33 17.75
CA PHE A 86 0.22 -1.62 17.01
C PHE A 86 -1.13 -2.36 17.09
N ALA A 87 -1.14 -3.68 16.87
CA ALA A 87 -2.34 -4.50 17.00
C ALA A 87 -2.90 -4.47 18.43
N ALA A 88 -2.06 -4.50 19.46
CA ALA A 88 -2.48 -4.37 20.85
C ALA A 88 -3.18 -3.03 21.10
N VAL A 89 -2.66 -1.93 20.55
CA VAL A 89 -3.33 -0.62 20.63
C VAL A 89 -4.69 -0.64 19.96
N LEU A 90 -4.81 -1.25 18.76
CA LEU A 90 -6.10 -1.37 18.08
C LEU A 90 -7.11 -2.21 18.89
N ILE A 91 -6.67 -3.31 19.49
CA ILE A 91 -7.52 -4.17 20.32
C ILE A 91 -8.00 -3.41 21.56
N ILE A 92 -7.08 -2.73 22.26
CA ILE A 92 -7.42 -1.92 23.43
C ILE A 92 -8.41 -0.82 23.04
N ALA A 93 -8.15 -0.12 21.94
CA ALA A 93 -9.01 0.95 21.48
C ALA A 93 -10.42 0.46 21.12
N TYR A 94 -10.52 -0.70 20.47
CA TYR A 94 -11.81 -1.30 20.15
C TYR A 94 -12.60 -1.70 21.41
N VAL A 95 -11.94 -2.40 22.35
CA VAL A 95 -12.58 -2.85 23.61
C VAL A 95 -13.04 -1.67 24.47
N VAL A 96 -12.27 -0.58 24.50
CA VAL A 96 -12.59 0.60 25.32
C VAL A 96 -13.62 1.51 24.64
N SER A 97 -13.65 1.57 23.31
CA SER A 97 -14.49 2.55 22.60
C SER A 97 -15.99 2.38 22.86
N GLY A 98 -16.49 1.15 23.00
CA GLY A 98 -17.92 0.86 23.23
C GLY A 98 -18.85 1.45 22.16
N GLY A 99 -20.13 1.07 22.20
CA GLY A 99 -21.15 1.76 21.43
C GLY A 99 -21.48 3.10 22.10
N ASP A 100 -21.32 4.21 21.38
CA ASP A 100 -21.80 5.51 21.87
C ASP A 100 -23.34 5.51 21.93
N ALA A 101 -23.92 6.08 23.00
CA ALA A 101 -25.35 6.25 23.16
C ALA A 101 -25.93 7.33 22.21
N MET A 102 -25.06 8.16 21.62
CA MET A 102 -25.45 9.16 20.64
C MET A 102 -25.71 8.55 19.26
N GLN A 103 -26.85 8.88 18.68
CA GLN A 103 -27.17 8.52 17.30
C GLN A 103 -26.55 9.51 16.32
N TYR A 104 -25.63 9.01 15.49
CA TYR A 104 -24.99 9.79 14.44
C TYR A 104 -25.79 9.73 13.13
N LYS A 105 -26.24 10.88 12.63
CA LYS A 105 -26.88 10.97 11.30
C LYS A 105 -25.84 10.95 10.19
N LEU A 106 -26.02 10.04 9.24
CA LEU A 106 -25.28 9.92 7.99
C LEU A 106 -26.13 10.42 6.82
N GLN A 107 -25.51 10.66 5.66
CA GLN A 107 -26.20 11.12 4.45
C GLN A 107 -27.34 10.17 4.02
N ASP A 108 -27.15 8.86 4.19
CA ASP A 108 -28.11 7.82 3.81
C ASP A 108 -28.80 7.14 5.02
N GLY A 109 -28.76 7.72 6.23
CA GLY A 109 -29.43 7.13 7.40
C GLY A 109 -28.82 7.47 8.75
N VAL A 110 -28.90 6.55 9.71
CA VAL A 110 -28.25 6.65 11.04
C VAL A 110 -27.15 5.61 11.12
N ALA A 111 -26.01 5.97 11.71
CA ALA A 111 -24.91 5.05 11.93
C ALA A 111 -25.37 3.88 12.81
N THR A 112 -25.02 2.66 12.41
CA THR A 112 -25.19 1.47 13.25
C THR A 112 -24.25 1.51 14.44
N ASP A 113 -24.60 0.82 15.52
CA ASP A 113 -23.76 0.70 16.72
C ASP A 113 -22.34 0.22 16.39
N GLY A 114 -22.21 -0.70 15.44
CA GLY A 114 -20.91 -1.20 14.97
C GLY A 114 -20.08 -0.14 14.22
N GLN A 115 -20.71 0.68 13.38
CA GLN A 115 -20.04 1.79 12.70
C GLN A 115 -19.57 2.85 13.71
N SER A 116 -20.42 3.21 14.68
CA SER A 116 -20.07 4.14 15.75
C SER A 116 -18.89 3.62 16.58
N THR A 117 -18.95 2.35 17.00
CA THR A 117 -17.87 1.70 17.75
C THR A 117 -16.56 1.69 16.97
N MET A 118 -16.59 1.40 15.67
CA MET A 118 -15.38 1.33 14.86
C MET A 118 -14.72 2.72 14.66
N VAL A 119 -15.53 3.78 14.54
CA VAL A 119 -15.04 5.16 14.50
C VAL A 119 -14.47 5.56 15.86
N GLY A 120 -15.17 5.26 16.96
CA GLY A 120 -14.69 5.48 18.32
C GLY A 120 -13.37 4.76 18.59
N ALA A 121 -13.25 3.50 18.16
CA ALA A 121 -12.01 2.73 18.24
C ALA A 121 -10.88 3.40 17.47
N GLY A 122 -11.15 3.92 16.26
CA GLY A 122 -10.17 4.68 15.48
C GLY A 122 -9.67 5.93 16.21
N LEU A 123 -10.58 6.69 16.82
CA LEU A 123 -10.26 7.88 17.63
C LEU A 123 -9.44 7.53 18.87
N VAL A 124 -9.85 6.53 19.63
CA VAL A 124 -9.14 6.07 20.84
C VAL A 124 -7.74 5.58 20.47
N ALA A 125 -7.61 4.78 19.39
CA ALA A 125 -6.31 4.33 18.90
C ALA A 125 -5.43 5.51 18.49
N PHE A 126 -5.99 6.48 17.77
CA PHE A 126 -5.28 7.70 17.38
C PHE A 126 -4.77 8.48 18.60
N TYR A 127 -5.60 8.69 19.62
CA TYR A 127 -5.18 9.39 20.84
C TYR A 127 -4.08 8.65 21.61
N ILE A 128 -4.19 7.32 21.73
CA ILE A 128 -3.14 6.50 22.36
C ILE A 128 -1.82 6.65 21.60
N LEU A 129 -1.85 6.47 20.27
CA LEU A 129 -0.66 6.55 19.43
C LEU A 129 -0.06 7.96 19.41
N LEU A 130 -0.89 9.00 19.38
CA LEU A 130 -0.46 10.39 19.42
C LEU A 130 0.27 10.71 20.73
N PHE A 131 -0.28 10.27 21.87
CA PHE A 131 0.38 10.44 23.16
C PHE A 131 1.72 9.69 23.22
N VAL A 132 1.75 8.42 22.80
CA VAL A 132 2.98 7.60 22.78
C VAL A 132 4.03 8.23 21.87
N ALA A 133 3.64 8.72 20.68
CA ALA A 133 4.54 9.37 19.74
C ALA A 133 5.12 10.67 20.33
N ALA A 134 4.29 11.52 20.93
CA ALA A 134 4.74 12.75 21.57
C ALA A 134 5.74 12.45 22.71
N ALA A 135 5.41 11.51 23.59
CA ALA A 135 6.28 11.08 24.68
C ALA A 135 7.62 10.52 24.16
N ALA A 136 7.59 9.67 23.13
CA ALA A 136 8.77 9.09 22.52
C ALA A 136 9.68 10.17 21.88
N MET A 137 9.10 11.16 21.19
CA MET A 137 9.84 12.28 20.60
C MET A 137 10.50 13.16 21.66
N ILE A 138 9.78 13.50 22.74
CA ILE A 138 10.33 14.26 23.86
C ILE A 138 11.47 13.48 24.51
N PHE A 139 11.27 12.20 24.82
CA PHE A 139 12.28 11.35 25.41
C PHE A 139 13.54 11.25 24.53
N ALA A 140 13.36 11.01 23.23
CA ALA A 140 14.48 10.96 22.28
C ALA A 140 15.22 12.29 22.18
N GLY A 141 14.48 13.42 22.20
CA GLY A 141 15.04 14.76 22.20
C GLY A 141 15.86 15.05 23.46
N VAL A 142 15.29 14.82 24.65
CA VAL A 142 15.96 15.03 25.95
C VAL A 142 17.19 14.13 26.07
N LYS A 143 17.06 12.84 25.75
CA LYS A 143 18.18 11.90 25.79
C LYS A 143 19.33 12.36 24.92
N LYS A 144 19.07 12.85 23.70
CA LYS A 144 20.09 13.35 22.77
C LYS A 144 20.85 14.57 23.32
N VAL A 145 20.19 15.42 24.10
CA VAL A 145 20.81 16.60 24.72
C VAL A 145 21.66 16.20 25.93
N ILE A 146 21.19 15.26 26.75
CA ILE A 146 21.88 14.81 27.97
C ILE A 146 23.01 13.83 27.68
N SER A 147 22.89 12.99 26.64
CA SER A 147 23.90 11.98 26.27
C SER A 147 25.00 12.55 25.37
N LYS A 148 25.19 13.86 25.38
CA LYS A 148 26.24 14.58 24.65
C LYS A 148 27.24 15.13 25.65
#